data_AF-A0AAE3C8H6-F1
#
_entry.id   AF-A0AAE3C8H6-F1
#
_cell.length_a   1.000
_cell.length_b   1.000
_cell.length_c   1.000
_cell.angle_alpha   90.00
_cell.angle_beta   90.00
_cell.angle_gamma   90.00
#
_symmetry.space_group_name_H-M   'P 1'
#
loop_
_entity.id
_entity.type
_entity.pdbx_description
1 polymer ?
#
loop_
_entity_poly.entity_id
_entity_poly.type
_entity_poly.pdbx_seq_one_letter_code
_entity_poly.pdbx_strand_id
1 'polypeptide(L)'
;EVYDPPLAGKITTKDIDNFKWPDPEDPVFSSKAKERVLRMRKSSDRVIVALASFAEQIFQNYAWIRGFTQMMLDMQREPELFHYLTDTLLTVEEGIMEAFYTEVGEHIDFAYIAEDMGTQQAPFVSPKQYETFWKPYHKRMIKHIKQFTDARIMWHCCGAVAPLIPHLIDLGVDILQVIQPLAKGMDAESLKRSFGHKLTFDGGIDVQRLLPKASPDEIKAECKRVIEILGKGGGYVFAPSHNIQPDTPPQNVVAMLEAGVEFGKYPLGK
;
A
#
# COMPACT_ATOMS: atom_id res chain seq x y z
N GLU A 1 8.31 -5.77 19.09
CA GLU A 1 7.70 -5.75 20.44
C GLU A 1 6.21 -5.98 20.27
N VAL A 2 5.60 -6.84 21.07
CA VAL A 2 4.13 -6.92 21.11
C VAL A 2 3.68 -5.75 21.98
N TYR A 3 3.16 -4.71 21.35
CA TYR A 3 2.63 -3.54 22.03
C TYR A 3 1.20 -3.85 22.48
N ASP A 4 0.88 -3.60 23.75
CA ASP A 4 -0.50 -3.66 24.22
C ASP A 4 -1.27 -2.48 23.61
N PRO A 5 -2.38 -2.70 22.88
CA PRO A 5 -3.12 -1.62 22.26
C PRO A 5 -3.64 -0.63 23.33
N PRO A 6 -3.40 0.68 23.17
CA PRO A 6 -3.66 1.67 24.21
C PRO A 6 -5.16 1.86 24.51
N LEU A 7 -6.02 1.54 23.54
CA LEU A 7 -7.46 1.53 23.69
C LEU A 7 -8.01 0.09 23.68
N ALA A 8 -7.26 -0.90 24.18
CA ALA A 8 -7.76 -2.27 24.33
C ALA A 8 -8.92 -2.39 25.35
N GLY A 9 -9.67 -3.49 25.28
CA GLY A 9 -10.69 -3.82 26.29
C GLY A 9 -12.02 -3.09 26.10
N LYS A 10 -12.71 -2.73 27.19
CA LYS A 10 -13.99 -2.02 27.11
C LYS A 10 -13.75 -0.52 27.25
N ILE A 11 -14.11 0.24 26.21
CA ILE A 11 -13.98 1.70 26.16
C ILE A 11 -15.29 2.35 25.73
N THR A 12 -15.35 3.66 25.84
CA THR A 12 -16.43 4.54 25.37
C THR A 12 -15.87 5.60 24.43
N THR A 13 -16.73 6.35 23.74
CA THR A 13 -16.29 7.50 22.93
C THR A 13 -15.54 8.55 23.76
N LYS A 14 -15.89 8.71 25.04
CA LYS A 14 -15.17 9.60 25.95
C LYS A 14 -13.71 9.17 26.18
N ASP A 15 -13.41 7.88 26.15
CA ASP A 15 -12.03 7.40 26.26
C ASP A 15 -11.23 7.73 24.99
N ILE A 16 -11.89 7.70 23.82
CA ILE A 16 -11.34 8.14 22.53
C ILE A 16 -11.06 9.66 22.55
N ASP A 17 -12.00 10.46 23.06
CA ASP A 17 -11.87 11.91 23.15
C ASP A 17 -10.73 12.34 24.09
N ASN A 18 -10.51 11.59 25.17
CA ASN A 18 -9.43 11.86 26.13
C ASN A 18 -8.09 11.24 25.72
N PHE A 19 -8.06 10.45 24.66
CA PHE A 19 -6.82 9.89 24.14
C PHE A 19 -5.92 11.02 23.61
N LYS A 20 -4.62 10.93 23.90
CA LYS A 20 -3.66 11.94 23.43
C LYS A 20 -3.28 11.65 21.97
N TRP A 21 -4.08 12.18 21.06
CA TRP A 21 -3.81 12.13 19.63
C TRP A 21 -2.55 12.92 19.25
N PRO A 22 -1.79 12.50 18.22
CA PRO A 22 -0.74 13.32 17.64
C PRO A 22 -1.28 14.69 17.21
N ASP A 23 -0.48 15.73 17.41
CA ASP A 23 -0.77 17.06 16.90
C ASP A 23 -0.43 17.10 15.40
N PRO A 24 -1.42 17.26 14.50
CA PRO A 24 -1.15 17.27 13.06
C PRO A 24 -0.25 18.43 12.61
N GLU A 25 -0.17 19.51 13.41
CA GLU A 25 0.70 20.65 13.14
C GLU A 25 2.15 20.43 13.60
N ASP A 26 2.46 19.31 14.25
CA ASP A 26 3.82 19.01 14.69
C ASP A 26 4.77 19.01 13.46
N PRO A 27 5.81 19.86 13.45
CA PRO A 27 6.75 19.94 12.34
C PRO A 27 7.42 18.61 12.00
N VAL A 28 7.39 17.60 12.88
CA VAL A 28 7.91 16.26 12.59
C VAL A 28 7.30 15.66 11.31
N PHE A 29 6.05 16.00 10.98
CA PHE A 29 5.33 15.42 9.85
C PHE A 29 5.69 16.05 8.49
N SER A 30 6.07 17.33 8.45
CA SER A 30 6.31 18.06 7.19
C SER A 30 7.69 18.71 7.09
N SER A 31 8.44 18.81 8.20
CA SER A 31 9.73 19.50 8.21
C SER A 31 10.70 18.90 7.20
N LYS A 32 11.31 19.78 6.41
CA LYS A 32 12.27 19.44 5.34
C LYS A 32 11.68 18.61 4.19
N ALA A 33 10.39 18.28 4.18
CA ALA A 33 9.76 17.51 3.11
C ALA A 33 9.89 18.23 1.76
N LYS A 34 9.59 19.54 1.73
CA LYS A 34 9.76 20.40 0.54
C LYS A 34 11.20 20.48 0.05
N GLU A 35 12.16 20.68 0.94
CA GLU A 35 13.58 20.73 0.57
C GLU A 35 14.03 19.40 -0.04
N ARG A 36 13.60 18.28 0.56
CA ARG A 36 13.93 16.94 0.09
C ARG A 36 13.35 16.65 -1.29
N VAL A 37 12.07 16.96 -1.51
CA VAL A 37 11.41 16.69 -2.80
C VAL A 37 11.99 17.56 -3.93
N LEU A 38 12.26 18.85 -3.67
CA LEU A 38 12.89 19.73 -4.64
C LEU A 38 14.31 19.30 -4.98
N ARG A 39 15.07 18.82 -4.00
CA ARG A 39 16.41 18.25 -4.22
C ARG A 39 16.32 17.00 -5.11
N MET A 40 15.39 16.10 -4.83
CA MET A 40 15.17 14.89 -5.65
C MET A 40 14.85 15.26 -7.10
N ARG A 41 13.88 16.16 -7.33
CA ARG A 41 13.50 16.65 -8.67
C ARG A 41 14.63 17.31 -9.42
N LYS A 42 15.48 18.09 -8.73
CA LYS A 42 16.66 18.71 -9.35
C LYS A 42 17.75 17.69 -9.71
N SER A 43 17.84 16.59 -8.96
CA SER A 43 18.93 15.62 -9.08
C SER A 43 18.61 14.42 -10.00
N SER A 44 17.33 14.19 -10.31
CA SER A 44 16.89 13.02 -11.07
C SER A 44 15.51 13.24 -11.69
N ASP A 45 15.29 12.60 -12.83
CA ASP A 45 14.02 12.44 -13.54
C ASP A 45 13.18 11.23 -13.06
N ARG A 46 13.64 10.53 -12.03
CA ARG A 46 12.93 9.37 -11.47
C ARG A 46 11.60 9.78 -10.83
N VAL A 47 10.71 8.81 -10.78
CA VAL A 47 9.44 8.88 -10.04
C VAL A 47 9.71 9.17 -8.57
N ILE A 48 8.92 10.07 -7.99
CA ILE A 48 8.89 10.33 -6.55
C ILE A 48 7.57 9.82 -5.99
N VAL A 49 7.69 8.93 -5.01
CA VAL A 49 6.59 8.38 -4.23
C VAL A 49 6.55 9.09 -2.88
N ALA A 50 5.41 9.67 -2.55
CA ALA A 50 5.16 10.36 -1.30
C ALA A 50 4.47 9.41 -0.32
N LEU A 51 4.95 9.40 0.92
CA LEU A 51 4.37 8.67 2.03
C LEU A 51 4.31 9.62 3.23
N ALA A 52 3.11 10.07 3.57
CA ALA A 52 2.79 10.81 4.78
C ALA A 52 2.74 9.82 5.96
N SER A 53 3.93 9.30 6.34
CA SER A 53 4.12 8.25 7.35
C SER A 53 3.10 8.32 8.50
N PHE A 54 2.44 7.20 8.78
CA PHE A 54 1.36 7.03 9.77
C PHE A 54 -0.01 7.63 9.43
N ALA A 55 -0.18 8.35 8.32
CA ALA A 55 -1.43 9.03 7.98
C ALA A 55 -2.13 8.50 6.73
N GLU A 56 -1.77 7.31 6.26
CA GLU A 56 -2.29 6.70 5.03
C GLU A 56 -2.57 5.21 5.24
N GLN A 57 -3.00 4.82 6.45
CA GLN A 57 -3.07 3.43 6.88
C GLN A 57 -4.12 3.20 8.00
N ILE A 58 -5.33 3.74 7.82
CA ILE A 58 -6.41 3.72 8.82
C ILE A 58 -6.74 2.32 9.34
N PHE A 59 -6.69 1.27 8.51
CA PHE A 59 -6.94 -0.10 8.98
C PHE A 59 -5.88 -0.57 9.97
N GLN A 60 -4.61 -0.28 9.67
CA GLN A 60 -3.49 -0.67 10.53
C GLN A 60 -3.48 0.15 11.81
N ASN A 61 -3.71 1.46 11.70
CA ASN A 61 -3.75 2.36 12.86
C ASN A 61 -4.90 1.99 13.81
N TYR A 62 -6.08 1.66 13.28
CA TYR A 62 -7.17 1.12 14.09
C TYR A 62 -6.71 -0.15 14.81
N ALA A 63 -6.11 -1.11 14.10
CA ALA A 63 -5.64 -2.36 14.68
C ALA A 63 -4.55 -2.16 15.74
N TRP A 64 -3.66 -1.18 15.60
CA TRP A 64 -2.62 -0.88 16.59
C TRP A 64 -3.17 -0.20 17.83
N ILE A 65 -4.16 0.67 17.68
CA ILE A 65 -4.72 1.44 18.79
C ILE A 65 -5.76 0.62 19.57
N ARG A 66 -6.60 -0.13 18.85
CA ARG A 66 -7.73 -0.89 19.42
C ARG A 66 -7.42 -2.37 19.63
N GLY A 67 -6.47 -2.91 18.87
CA GLY A 67 -6.17 -4.33 18.79
C GLY A 67 -6.87 -4.99 17.60
N PHE A 68 -6.13 -5.80 16.82
CA PHE A 68 -6.66 -6.43 15.61
C PHE A 68 -7.89 -7.32 15.85
N THR A 69 -7.85 -8.20 16.86
CA THR A 69 -9.01 -9.04 17.21
C THR A 69 -10.23 -8.18 17.57
N GLN A 70 -10.01 -7.10 18.32
CA GLN A 70 -11.06 -6.21 18.77
C GLN A 70 -11.65 -5.41 17.60
N MET A 71 -10.84 -4.92 16.67
CA MET A 71 -11.29 -4.32 15.42
C MET A 71 -12.27 -5.20 14.65
N MET A 72 -11.95 -6.50 14.53
CA MET A 72 -12.83 -7.46 13.86
C MET A 72 -14.16 -7.65 14.60
N LEU A 73 -14.14 -7.58 15.93
CA LEU A 73 -15.35 -7.67 16.77
C LEU A 73 -16.17 -6.38 16.75
N ASP A 74 -15.53 -5.22 16.80
CA ASP A 74 -16.17 -3.90 16.88
C ASP A 74 -17.05 -3.65 15.64
N MET A 75 -16.59 -4.01 14.44
CA MET A 75 -17.41 -3.95 13.22
C MET A 75 -18.75 -4.72 13.34
N GLN A 76 -18.82 -5.78 14.15
CA GLN A 76 -20.02 -6.61 14.29
C GLN A 76 -20.81 -6.34 15.56
N ARG A 77 -20.14 -5.93 16.64
CA ARG A 77 -20.73 -5.84 17.98
C ARG A 77 -20.90 -4.41 18.46
N GLU A 78 -20.03 -3.51 18.03
CA GLU A 78 -19.99 -2.11 18.48
C GLU A 78 -19.79 -1.18 17.26
N PRO A 79 -20.64 -1.26 16.21
CA PRO A 79 -20.41 -0.55 14.96
C PRO A 79 -20.38 0.98 15.12
N GLU A 80 -21.14 1.52 16.08
CA GLU A 80 -21.09 2.95 16.40
C GLU A 80 -19.72 3.37 16.95
N LEU A 81 -19.16 2.58 17.86
CA LEU A 81 -17.81 2.81 18.40
C LEU A 81 -16.75 2.64 17.31
N PHE A 82 -16.91 1.63 16.44
CA PHE A 82 -16.05 1.46 15.27
C PHE A 82 -16.04 2.71 14.41
N HIS A 83 -17.21 3.20 14.01
CA HIS A 83 -17.31 4.38 13.16
C HIS A 83 -16.77 5.64 13.83
N TYR A 84 -17.00 5.81 15.14
CA TYR A 84 -16.47 6.94 15.89
C TYR A 84 -14.94 6.92 15.93
N LEU A 85 -14.33 5.78 16.29
CA LEU A 85 -12.88 5.65 16.34
C LEU A 85 -12.24 5.81 14.96
N THR A 86 -12.79 5.18 13.92
CA THR A 86 -12.26 5.31 12.55
C THR A 86 -12.38 6.74 12.03
N ASP A 87 -13.45 7.46 12.37
CA ASP A 87 -13.62 8.87 11.99
C ASP A 87 -12.63 9.79 12.73
N THR A 88 -12.41 9.56 14.03
CA THR A 88 -11.39 10.27 14.80
C THR A 88 -10.00 10.03 14.24
N LEU A 89 -9.65 8.76 13.97
CA LEU A 89 -8.37 8.40 13.36
C LEU A 89 -8.16 9.09 12.03
N LEU A 90 -9.12 8.96 11.10
CA LEU A 90 -9.00 9.57 9.80
C LEU A 90 -8.90 11.10 9.89
N THR A 91 -9.61 11.75 10.81
CA THR A 91 -9.53 13.21 10.99
C THR A 91 -8.12 13.65 11.44
N VAL A 92 -7.48 12.88 12.33
CA VAL A 92 -6.08 13.13 12.72
C VAL A 92 -5.14 12.89 11.54
N GLU A 93 -5.32 11.78 10.82
CA GLU A 93 -4.53 11.46 9.62
C GLU A 93 -4.69 12.53 8.53
N GLU A 94 -5.89 13.07 8.32
CA GLU A 94 -6.15 14.14 7.35
C GLU A 94 -5.37 15.41 7.66
N GLY A 95 -5.26 15.81 8.94
CA GLY A 95 -4.42 16.94 9.32
C GLY A 95 -2.93 16.70 9.01
N ILE A 96 -2.44 15.48 9.27
CA ILE A 96 -1.04 15.12 9.00
C ILE A 96 -0.78 15.07 7.49
N MET A 97 -1.72 14.47 6.73
CA MET A 97 -1.70 14.46 5.28
C MET A 97 -1.69 15.88 4.71
N GLU A 98 -2.53 16.78 5.22
CA GLU A 98 -2.58 18.18 4.78
C GLU A 98 -1.24 18.88 5.01
N ALA A 99 -0.67 18.77 6.21
CA ALA A 99 0.63 19.36 6.54
C ALA A 99 1.76 18.85 5.61
N PHE A 100 1.75 17.56 5.31
CA PHE A 100 2.76 16.94 4.44
C PHE A 100 2.55 17.26 2.96
N TYR A 101 1.35 17.01 2.43
CA TYR A 101 1.03 17.17 1.01
C TYR A 101 0.99 18.62 0.55
N THR A 102 0.70 19.58 1.43
CA THR A 102 0.86 21.01 1.12
C THR A 102 2.30 21.34 0.73
N GLU A 103 3.29 20.67 1.33
CA GLU A 103 4.70 20.92 1.08
C GLU A 103 5.25 20.19 -0.15
N VAL A 104 4.70 19.01 -0.49
CA VAL A 104 5.27 18.13 -1.52
C VAL A 104 4.37 17.88 -2.73
N GLY A 105 3.08 18.19 -2.64
CA GLY A 105 2.04 17.72 -3.55
C GLY A 105 2.28 18.05 -5.03
N GLU A 106 2.77 19.25 -5.32
CA GLU A 106 3.10 19.69 -6.70
C GLU A 106 4.38 19.03 -7.26
N HIS A 107 5.10 18.27 -6.45
CA HIS A 107 6.44 17.76 -6.77
C HIS A 107 6.53 16.24 -6.68
N ILE A 108 5.43 15.53 -6.52
CA ILE A 108 5.38 14.07 -6.39
C ILE A 108 4.64 13.46 -7.57
N ASP A 109 4.97 12.21 -7.92
CA ASP A 109 4.27 11.50 -8.99
C ASP A 109 3.20 10.58 -8.44
N PHE A 110 3.49 9.92 -7.31
CA PHE A 110 2.59 8.97 -6.65
C PHE A 110 2.35 9.36 -5.18
N ALA A 111 1.10 9.28 -4.76
CA ALA A 111 0.69 9.29 -3.36
C ALA A 111 0.45 7.85 -2.91
N TYR A 112 1.06 7.44 -1.80
CA TYR A 112 1.11 6.05 -1.37
C TYR A 112 0.14 5.79 -0.21
N ILE A 113 -0.69 4.75 -0.31
CA ILE A 113 -1.60 4.33 0.76
C ILE A 113 -1.19 2.93 1.23
N ALA A 114 -0.97 2.74 2.53
CA ALA A 114 -0.45 1.51 3.12
C ALA A 114 -1.54 0.73 3.88
N GLU A 115 -2.19 -0.21 3.21
CA GLU A 115 -3.40 -0.86 3.72
C GLU A 115 -3.28 -2.39 3.63
N ASP A 116 -2.71 -3.03 4.67
CA ASP A 116 -2.55 -4.49 4.72
C ASP A 116 -3.82 -5.22 5.17
N MET A 117 -4.67 -5.52 4.20
CA MET A 117 -5.98 -6.14 4.42
C MET A 117 -6.02 -7.63 4.06
N GLY A 118 -4.88 -8.26 3.73
CA GLY A 118 -4.81 -9.61 3.19
C GLY A 118 -4.09 -10.64 4.05
N THR A 119 -4.54 -11.89 3.95
CA THR A 119 -3.80 -13.10 4.36
C THR A 119 -3.29 -13.84 3.12
N GLN A 120 -2.57 -14.96 3.27
CA GLN A 120 -2.22 -15.80 2.11
C GLN A 120 -3.43 -16.35 1.33
N GLN A 121 -4.62 -16.43 1.95
CA GLN A 121 -5.76 -17.16 1.41
C GLN A 121 -6.96 -16.28 1.06
N ALA A 122 -7.16 -15.19 1.79
CA ALA A 122 -8.28 -14.26 1.60
C ALA A 122 -7.99 -12.90 2.25
N PRO A 123 -8.79 -11.86 1.97
CA PRO A 123 -8.79 -10.65 2.77
C PRO A 123 -9.27 -10.92 4.21
N PHE A 124 -8.85 -10.09 5.17
CA PHE A 124 -9.33 -10.14 6.56
C PHE A 124 -10.83 -9.82 6.67
N VAL A 125 -11.34 -8.96 5.79
CA VAL A 125 -12.75 -8.57 5.72
C VAL A 125 -13.35 -9.00 4.39
N SER A 126 -14.59 -9.51 4.41
CA SER A 126 -15.29 -9.81 3.15
C SER A 126 -15.49 -8.55 2.30
N PRO A 127 -15.65 -8.65 0.97
CA PRO A 127 -15.92 -7.47 0.12
C PRO A 127 -17.12 -6.65 0.59
N LYS A 128 -18.17 -7.31 1.10
CA LYS A 128 -19.34 -6.64 1.70
C LYS A 128 -18.98 -5.86 2.96
N GLN A 129 -18.17 -6.45 3.85
CA GLN A 129 -17.69 -5.73 5.04
C GLN A 129 -16.76 -4.59 4.67
N TYR A 130 -15.87 -4.76 3.69
CA TYR A 130 -15.04 -3.68 3.17
C TYR A 130 -15.90 -2.52 2.67
N GLU A 131 -16.93 -2.80 1.86
CA GLU A 131 -17.84 -1.80 1.34
C GLU A 131 -18.57 -1.01 2.43
N THR A 132 -19.00 -1.68 3.50
CA THR A 132 -19.71 -1.04 4.61
C THR A 132 -18.78 -0.27 5.55
N PHE A 133 -17.66 -0.87 5.96
CA PHE A 133 -16.87 -0.37 7.09
C PHE A 133 -15.63 0.43 6.67
N TRP A 134 -15.04 0.18 5.50
CA TRP A 134 -13.73 0.72 5.14
C TRP A 134 -13.75 1.58 3.87
N LYS A 135 -14.46 1.16 2.82
CA LYS A 135 -14.57 1.88 1.54
C LYS A 135 -14.96 3.35 1.71
N PRO A 136 -15.92 3.75 2.60
CA PRO A 136 -16.26 5.16 2.79
C PRO A 136 -15.10 6.01 3.30
N TYR A 137 -14.29 5.46 4.22
CA TYR A 137 -13.14 6.15 4.80
C TYR A 137 -11.97 6.22 3.83
N HIS A 138 -11.68 5.14 3.09
CA HIS A 138 -10.70 5.17 2.01
C HIS A 138 -11.07 6.14 0.89
N LYS A 139 -12.37 6.26 0.57
CA LYS A 139 -12.85 7.27 -0.38
C LYS A 139 -12.60 8.68 0.12
N ARG A 140 -12.86 8.94 1.40
CA ARG A 140 -12.61 10.24 2.04
C ARG A 140 -11.10 10.56 2.05
N MET A 141 -10.26 9.61 2.46
CA MET A 141 -8.79 9.72 2.43
C MET A 141 -8.26 10.07 1.03
N ILE A 142 -8.61 9.28 0.00
CA ILE A 142 -8.16 9.54 -1.37
C ILE A 142 -8.65 10.91 -1.85
N LYS A 143 -9.92 11.26 -1.56
CA LYS A 143 -10.46 12.58 -1.90
C LYS A 143 -9.68 13.71 -1.22
N HIS A 144 -9.27 13.53 0.03
CA HIS A 144 -8.48 14.51 0.78
C HIS A 144 -7.10 14.71 0.16
N ILE A 145 -6.36 13.62 -0.07
CA ILE A 145 -5.04 13.65 -0.73
C ILE A 145 -5.11 14.40 -2.07
N LYS A 146 -6.12 14.10 -2.89
CA LYS A 146 -6.32 14.70 -4.22
C LYS A 146 -6.60 16.21 -4.22
N GLN A 147 -6.81 16.84 -3.06
CA GLN A 147 -6.94 18.30 -2.96
C GLN A 147 -5.57 19.00 -3.10
N PHE A 148 -4.49 18.29 -2.81
CA PHE A 148 -3.13 18.83 -2.73
C PHE A 148 -2.23 18.39 -3.88
N THR A 149 -2.64 17.39 -4.66
CA THR A 149 -1.80 16.80 -5.71
C THR A 149 -2.59 16.12 -6.82
N ASP A 150 -2.05 16.20 -8.04
CA ASP A 150 -2.50 15.41 -9.19
C ASP A 150 -1.84 14.01 -9.26
N ALA A 151 -0.96 13.69 -8.31
CA ALA A 151 -0.22 12.43 -8.23
C ALA A 151 -1.14 11.20 -8.31
N ARG A 152 -0.68 10.14 -8.97
CA ARG A 152 -1.44 8.88 -9.07
C ARG A 152 -1.51 8.18 -7.71
N ILE A 153 -2.60 7.48 -7.45
CA ILE A 153 -2.77 6.76 -6.19
C ILE A 153 -2.13 5.38 -6.30
N MET A 154 -1.09 5.16 -5.51
CA MET A 154 -0.45 3.86 -5.33
C MET A 154 -0.98 3.22 -4.05
N TRP A 155 -1.68 2.10 -4.18
CA TRP A 155 -2.24 1.35 -3.07
C TRP A 155 -1.36 0.15 -2.74
N HIS A 156 -0.77 0.15 -1.56
CA HIS A 156 -0.07 -0.99 -0.97
C HIS A 156 -1.03 -1.90 -0.22
N CYS A 157 -0.98 -3.20 -0.51
CA CYS A 157 -1.65 -4.24 0.25
C CYS A 157 -0.99 -5.60 0.02
N CYS A 158 -0.49 -6.23 1.08
CA CYS A 158 -0.03 -7.61 1.04
C CYS A 158 -1.21 -8.61 1.08
N GLY A 159 -0.96 -9.83 0.60
CA GLY A 159 -1.88 -10.96 0.70
C GLY A 159 -2.89 -11.09 -0.45
N ALA A 160 -3.85 -11.98 -0.26
CA ALA A 160 -4.83 -12.44 -1.23
C ALA A 160 -5.99 -11.45 -1.35
N VAL A 161 -5.70 -10.27 -1.90
CA VAL A 161 -6.64 -9.13 -1.95
C VAL A 161 -7.37 -8.95 -3.27
N ALA A 162 -7.23 -9.91 -4.20
CA ALA A 162 -7.97 -9.93 -5.45
C ALA A 162 -9.48 -9.65 -5.31
N PRO A 163 -10.19 -10.15 -4.28
CA PRO A 163 -11.61 -9.82 -4.07
C PRO A 163 -11.91 -8.34 -3.78
N LEU A 164 -10.92 -7.57 -3.28
CA LEU A 164 -11.07 -6.15 -2.95
C LEU A 164 -10.68 -5.22 -4.12
N ILE A 165 -9.90 -5.72 -5.09
CA ILE A 165 -9.40 -4.92 -6.23
C ILE A 165 -10.51 -4.16 -6.97
N PRO A 166 -11.72 -4.71 -7.25
CA PRO A 166 -12.78 -3.95 -7.90
C PRO A 166 -13.18 -2.70 -7.10
N HIS A 167 -13.21 -2.78 -5.78
CA HIS A 167 -13.53 -1.61 -4.95
C HIS A 167 -12.39 -0.59 -4.96
N LEU A 168 -11.12 -1.02 -5.01
CA LEU A 168 -9.97 -0.12 -5.12
C LEU A 168 -9.99 0.66 -6.44
N ILE A 169 -10.32 -0.02 -7.55
CA ILE A 169 -10.51 0.61 -8.86
C ILE A 169 -11.63 1.66 -8.80
N ASP A 170 -12.76 1.35 -8.17
CA ASP A 170 -13.87 2.32 -8.00
C ASP A 170 -13.46 3.56 -7.20
N LEU A 171 -12.47 3.45 -6.31
CA LEU A 171 -11.93 4.56 -5.53
C LEU A 171 -10.93 5.43 -6.32
N GLY A 172 -10.53 5.01 -7.51
CA GLY A 172 -9.54 5.71 -8.32
C GLY A 172 -8.09 5.34 -8.00
N VAL A 173 -7.86 4.13 -7.45
CA VAL A 173 -6.50 3.58 -7.35
C VAL A 173 -5.94 3.37 -8.75
N ASP A 174 -4.73 3.88 -9.01
CA ASP A 174 -4.05 3.77 -10.30
C ASP A 174 -3.07 2.59 -10.32
N ILE A 175 -2.38 2.35 -9.19
CA ILE A 175 -1.31 1.35 -9.07
C ILE A 175 -1.58 0.45 -7.88
N LEU A 176 -1.57 -0.87 -8.09
CA LEU A 176 -1.62 -1.86 -7.03
C LEU A 176 -0.22 -2.37 -6.72
N GLN A 177 0.23 -2.11 -5.51
CA GLN A 177 1.46 -2.58 -4.90
C GLN A 177 1.04 -3.45 -3.70
N VAL A 178 1.71 -4.53 -3.32
CA VAL A 178 2.62 -5.36 -4.11
C VAL A 178 1.79 -6.45 -4.76
N ILE A 179 2.21 -6.89 -5.93
CA ILE A 179 1.78 -8.19 -6.44
C ILE A 179 2.52 -9.28 -5.66
N GLN A 180 1.78 -10.02 -4.83
CA GLN A 180 2.30 -11.13 -4.04
C GLN A 180 1.90 -12.47 -4.69
N PRO A 181 2.74 -13.06 -5.56
CA PRO A 181 2.34 -14.16 -6.45
C PRO A 181 1.93 -15.45 -5.74
N LEU A 182 2.40 -15.68 -4.50
CA LEU A 182 2.04 -16.87 -3.72
C LEU A 182 0.71 -16.73 -2.97
N ALA A 183 0.13 -15.53 -2.92
CA ALA A 183 -1.18 -15.31 -2.32
C ALA A 183 -2.29 -15.71 -3.30
N LYS A 184 -3.38 -16.29 -2.77
CA LYS A 184 -4.47 -16.81 -3.60
C LYS A 184 -5.06 -15.72 -4.51
N GLY A 185 -5.05 -15.96 -5.82
CA GLY A 185 -5.63 -15.07 -6.83
C GLY A 185 -4.78 -13.84 -7.18
N MET A 186 -3.53 -13.80 -6.71
CA MET A 186 -2.58 -12.71 -6.95
C MET A 186 -1.47 -13.10 -7.95
N ASP A 187 -1.65 -14.20 -8.70
CA ASP A 187 -0.74 -14.60 -9.77
C ASP A 187 -0.80 -13.62 -10.95
N ALA A 188 0.34 -13.49 -11.65
CA ALA A 188 0.51 -12.52 -12.73
C ALA A 188 -0.53 -12.67 -13.84
N GLU A 189 -0.82 -13.90 -14.26
CA GLU A 189 -1.77 -14.22 -15.32
C GLU A 189 -3.19 -13.79 -14.95
N SER A 190 -3.64 -14.11 -13.74
CA SER A 190 -4.98 -13.78 -13.28
C SER A 190 -5.17 -12.29 -13.09
N LEU A 191 -4.19 -11.60 -12.53
CA LEU A 191 -4.24 -10.16 -12.36
C LEU A 191 -4.21 -9.42 -13.69
N LYS A 192 -3.29 -9.78 -14.60
CA LYS A 192 -3.21 -9.13 -15.91
C LYS A 192 -4.50 -9.29 -16.70
N ARG A 193 -5.04 -10.52 -16.74
CA ARG A 193 -6.30 -10.84 -17.43
C ARG A 193 -7.47 -10.03 -16.87
N SER A 194 -7.58 -9.94 -15.54
CA SER A 194 -8.76 -9.39 -14.88
C SER A 194 -8.72 -7.86 -14.77
N PHE A 195 -7.54 -7.29 -14.48
CA PHE A 195 -7.42 -5.88 -14.08
C PHE A 195 -6.34 -5.10 -14.83
N GLY A 196 -5.52 -5.74 -15.68
CA GLY A 196 -4.39 -5.09 -16.34
C GLY A 196 -4.71 -3.99 -17.36
N HIS A 197 -5.99 -3.75 -17.63
CA HIS A 197 -6.49 -2.62 -18.45
C HIS A 197 -6.97 -1.45 -17.60
N LYS A 198 -7.04 -1.61 -16.27
CA LYS A 198 -7.51 -0.59 -15.31
C LYS A 198 -6.43 -0.20 -14.29
N LEU A 199 -5.48 -1.08 -14.02
CA LEU A 199 -4.43 -0.88 -13.03
C LEU A 199 -3.05 -1.04 -13.63
N THR A 200 -2.12 -0.26 -13.10
CA THR A 200 -0.69 -0.58 -13.13
C THR A 200 -0.38 -1.52 -11.97
N PHE A 201 0.53 -2.47 -12.19
CA PHE A 201 0.99 -3.38 -11.15
C PHE A 201 2.42 -3.06 -10.73
N ASP A 202 2.72 -3.18 -9.44
CA ASP A 202 4.06 -3.07 -8.88
C ASP A 202 4.38 -4.35 -8.07
N GLY A 203 5.57 -4.91 -8.25
CA GLY A 203 6.02 -6.10 -7.52
C GLY A 203 6.04 -7.36 -8.37
N GLY A 204 5.61 -8.50 -7.82
CA GLY A 204 5.41 -9.75 -8.57
C GLY A 204 6.55 -10.76 -8.48
N ILE A 205 7.73 -10.39 -7.99
CA ILE A 205 8.84 -11.33 -7.80
C ILE A 205 8.84 -11.89 -6.37
N ASP A 206 8.63 -13.20 -6.25
CA ASP A 206 8.42 -13.88 -4.97
C ASP A 206 9.61 -13.77 -4.00
N VAL A 207 9.39 -13.14 -2.85
CA VAL A 207 10.39 -13.01 -1.78
C VAL A 207 10.38 -14.17 -0.77
N GLN A 208 9.38 -15.06 -0.82
CA GLN A 208 9.21 -16.12 0.19
C GLN A 208 9.87 -17.45 -0.20
N ARG A 209 9.91 -17.78 -1.49
CA ARG A 209 10.50 -19.04 -1.98
C ARG A 209 11.52 -18.82 -3.09
N LEU A 210 11.19 -18.03 -4.11
CA LEU A 210 12.04 -17.82 -5.29
C LEU A 210 13.36 -17.14 -4.91
N LEU A 211 13.32 -15.88 -4.45
CA LEU A 211 14.53 -15.15 -4.11
C LEU A 211 15.43 -15.83 -3.06
N PRO A 212 14.90 -16.42 -1.96
CA PRO A 212 15.77 -17.04 -0.95
C PRO A 212 16.30 -18.42 -1.34
N LYS A 213 15.67 -19.17 -2.27
CA LYS A 213 15.98 -20.61 -2.46
C LYS A 213 16.32 -21.03 -3.89
N ALA A 214 15.89 -20.28 -4.91
CA ALA A 214 16.14 -20.64 -6.30
C ALA A 214 17.57 -20.27 -6.74
N SER A 215 18.02 -20.88 -7.83
CA SER A 215 19.25 -20.50 -8.50
C SER A 215 19.09 -19.16 -9.25
N PRO A 216 20.20 -18.44 -9.51
CA PRO A 216 20.18 -17.24 -10.34
C PRO A 216 19.48 -17.40 -11.70
N ASP A 217 19.66 -18.55 -12.36
CA ASP A 217 19.05 -18.82 -13.67
C ASP A 217 17.53 -18.99 -13.57
N GLU A 218 17.05 -19.69 -12.53
CA GLU A 218 15.62 -19.82 -12.25
C GLU A 218 14.98 -18.47 -11.92
N ILE A 219 15.69 -17.62 -11.16
CA ILE A 219 15.23 -16.25 -10.86
C ILE A 219 15.11 -15.43 -12.14
N LYS A 220 16.13 -15.44 -13.01
CA LYS A 220 16.09 -14.71 -14.29
C LYS A 220 14.95 -15.18 -15.17
N ALA A 221 14.75 -16.50 -15.28
CA ALA A 221 13.67 -17.08 -16.06
C ALA A 221 12.29 -16.66 -15.54
N GLU A 222 12.09 -16.68 -14.22
CA GLU A 222 10.83 -16.26 -13.61
C GLU A 222 10.59 -14.76 -13.72
N CYS A 223 11.64 -13.94 -13.53
CA CYS A 223 11.56 -12.49 -13.73
C CYS A 223 11.15 -12.17 -15.18
N LYS A 224 11.77 -12.82 -16.16
CA LYS A 224 11.39 -12.67 -17.58
C LYS A 224 9.92 -13.01 -17.80
N ARG A 225 9.46 -14.16 -17.29
CA ARG A 225 8.07 -14.61 -17.41
C ARG A 225 7.09 -13.57 -16.83
N VAL A 226 7.35 -13.08 -15.62
CA VAL A 226 6.50 -12.09 -14.96
C VAL A 226 6.49 -10.76 -15.73
N ILE A 227 7.64 -10.29 -16.21
CA ILE A 227 7.76 -9.07 -17.03
C ILE A 227 6.93 -9.22 -18.33
N GLU A 228 7.07 -10.32 -19.05
CA GLU A 228 6.36 -10.59 -20.30
C GLU A 228 4.84 -10.65 -20.10
N ILE A 229 4.36 -11.12 -18.93
CA ILE A 229 2.94 -11.19 -18.61
C ILE A 229 2.42 -9.82 -18.15
N LEU A 230 2.95 -9.29 -17.04
CA LEU A 230 2.42 -8.09 -16.41
C LEU A 230 2.68 -6.85 -17.26
N GLY A 231 3.84 -6.76 -17.91
CA GLY A 231 4.22 -5.63 -18.75
C GLY A 231 3.65 -5.67 -20.17
N LYS A 232 2.94 -6.72 -20.58
CA LYS A 232 2.30 -6.76 -21.90
C LYS A 232 1.35 -5.57 -22.09
N GLY A 233 1.62 -4.72 -23.06
CA GLY A 233 0.85 -3.50 -23.30
C GLY A 233 1.10 -2.37 -22.31
N GLY A 234 2.16 -2.43 -21.50
CA GLY A 234 2.47 -1.45 -20.46
C GLY A 234 1.81 -1.76 -19.10
N GLY A 235 1.98 -0.84 -18.16
CA GLY A 235 1.31 -0.90 -16.85
C GLY A 235 1.94 -1.86 -15.84
N TYR A 236 3.26 -2.05 -15.88
CA TYR A 236 3.96 -2.86 -14.88
C TYR A 236 5.30 -2.24 -14.46
N VAL A 237 5.47 -2.09 -13.14
CA VAL A 237 6.69 -1.67 -12.46
C VAL A 237 7.32 -2.92 -11.83
N PHE A 238 8.45 -3.33 -12.38
CA PHE A 238 9.17 -4.51 -11.92
C PHE A 238 9.81 -4.26 -10.55
N ALA A 239 9.40 -5.05 -9.56
CA ALA A 239 9.84 -4.93 -8.18
C ALA A 239 9.67 -6.28 -7.45
N PRO A 240 10.28 -6.46 -6.27
CA PRO A 240 10.00 -7.64 -5.45
C PRO A 240 8.58 -7.56 -4.89
N SER A 241 8.01 -8.72 -4.56
CA SER A 241 6.67 -8.84 -3.97
C SER A 241 6.58 -8.37 -2.51
N HIS A 242 7.69 -7.92 -1.93
CA HIS A 242 7.80 -7.13 -0.71
C HIS A 242 9.27 -6.66 -0.59
N ASN A 243 9.67 -6.06 0.52
CA ASN A 243 11.09 -5.85 0.83
C ASN A 243 11.90 -7.16 0.70
N ILE A 244 13.07 -7.07 0.08
CA ILE A 244 14.04 -8.18 0.02
C ILE A 244 14.42 -8.54 1.46
N GLN A 245 14.30 -9.82 1.80
CA GLN A 245 14.51 -10.32 3.15
C GLN A 245 15.99 -10.67 3.41
N PRO A 246 16.47 -10.63 4.66
CA PRO A 246 17.88 -10.89 5.00
C PRO A 246 18.38 -12.29 4.61
N ASP A 247 17.48 -13.24 4.39
CA ASP A 247 17.77 -14.61 3.96
C ASP A 247 17.91 -14.75 2.44
N THR A 248 17.78 -13.66 1.67
CA THR A 248 18.00 -13.65 0.22
C THR A 248 19.50 -13.57 -0.10
N PRO A 249 20.09 -14.56 -0.80
CA PRO A 249 21.49 -14.49 -1.20
C PRO A 249 21.78 -13.29 -2.13
N PRO A 250 22.92 -12.59 -1.98
CA PRO A 250 23.22 -11.41 -2.81
C PRO A 250 23.22 -11.69 -4.32
N GLN A 251 23.70 -12.86 -4.76
CA GLN A 251 23.67 -13.25 -6.16
C GLN A 251 22.25 -13.37 -6.72
N ASN A 252 21.27 -13.68 -5.88
CA ASN A 252 19.86 -13.78 -6.26
C ASN A 252 19.25 -12.37 -6.45
N VAL A 253 19.67 -11.40 -5.64
CA VAL A 253 19.33 -9.98 -5.84
C VAL A 253 19.92 -9.47 -7.15
N VAL A 254 21.20 -9.75 -7.41
CA VAL A 254 21.87 -9.36 -8.66
C VAL A 254 21.15 -9.97 -9.87
N ALA A 255 20.82 -11.27 -9.82
CA ALA A 255 20.12 -11.96 -10.90
C ALA A 255 18.76 -11.32 -11.22
N MET A 256 17.99 -10.95 -10.20
CA MET A 256 16.72 -10.24 -10.36
C MET A 256 16.91 -8.85 -11.00
N LEU A 257 17.88 -8.07 -10.54
CA LEU A 257 18.17 -6.74 -11.09
C LEU A 257 18.62 -6.81 -12.55
N GLU A 258 19.51 -7.76 -12.87
CA GLU A 258 19.95 -8.02 -14.25
C GLU A 258 18.77 -8.38 -15.15
N ALA A 259 17.86 -9.26 -14.69
CA ALA A 259 16.65 -9.60 -15.44
C ALA A 259 15.76 -8.38 -15.70
N GLY A 260 15.59 -7.49 -14.70
CA GLY A 260 14.86 -6.23 -14.87
C GLY A 260 15.48 -5.32 -15.93
N VAL A 261 16.81 -5.20 -15.96
CA VAL A 261 17.53 -4.40 -16.96
C VAL A 261 17.47 -5.02 -18.36
N GLU A 262 17.57 -6.34 -18.44
CA GLU A 262 17.59 -7.10 -19.69
C GLU A 262 16.21 -7.14 -20.35
N PHE A 263 15.17 -7.51 -19.59
CA PHE A 263 13.83 -7.78 -20.12
C PHE A 263 12.83 -6.64 -19.91
N GLY A 264 13.08 -5.70 -18.99
CA GLY A 264 12.13 -4.65 -18.59
C GLY A 264 12.12 -3.38 -19.46
N LYS A 265 12.72 -3.41 -20.65
CA LYS A 265 12.75 -2.24 -21.55
C LYS A 265 11.47 -2.13 -22.37
N TYR A 266 10.76 -1.02 -22.21
CA TYR A 266 9.53 -0.76 -22.96
C TYR A 266 9.77 -0.08 -24.33
N PRO A 267 8.91 -0.32 -25.34
CA PRO A 267 7.89 -1.38 -25.36
C PRO A 267 8.56 -2.77 -25.34
N LEU A 268 7.96 -3.71 -24.60
CA LEU A 268 8.52 -5.06 -24.49
C LEU A 268 8.59 -5.73 -25.87
N GLY A 269 9.68 -6.47 -26.13
CA GLY A 269 9.84 -7.27 -27.34
C GLY A 269 10.30 -6.50 -28.59
N LYS A 270 10.95 -5.33 -28.42
CA LYS A 270 11.79 -4.74 -29.46
C LYS A 270 13.16 -5.40 -29.52
#